data_AF-A0ABD0ZXR1-F1
#
_entry.id   AF-A0ABD0ZXR1-F1
#
_cell.length_a   1.000
_cell.length_b   1.000
_cell.length_c   1.000
_cell.angle_alpha   90.00
_cell.angle_beta   90.00
_cell.angle_gamma   90.00
#
_symmetry.space_group_name_H-M   'P 1'
#
loop_
_entity.id
_entity.type
_entity.pdbx_description
1 polymer ?
#
loop_
_entity_poly.entity_id
_entity_poly.type
_entity_poly.pdbx_seq_one_letter_code
_entity_poly.pdbx_strand_id
1 'polypeptide(L)'
;MPVKLNDYVLNTISTSGEMTFEFEDSGNVHPISKYVDCKKFSPQHRAFLAAIGAKIEPTTFSEAIAIKEWCDAMSIEVGALEKNKTWDITTLPPGKKATGCKWICKLKFRADGTLERYKARLVVLGNNQKAGIDFSDTFAPVVEMLTVRTFLEVVAARNSELHQMDVHNAFLHGDLEEEVYMKLPLGFRTGNSDSVCRLRKSLYGLKHAPRCWFAKLKSALRKYGFKESYADYSMFFLRK
;
A
#
# COMPACT_ATOMS: atom_id res chain seq x y z
N MET A 1 -1.29 -28.14 -20.25
CA MET A 1 -2.46 -27.29 -19.96
C MET A 1 -2.05 -26.30 -18.88
N PRO A 2 -2.04 -24.98 -19.11
CA PRO A 2 -1.69 -24.05 -18.06
C PRO A 2 -2.86 -23.93 -17.07
N VAL A 3 -2.51 -24.00 -15.80
CA VAL A 3 -3.39 -23.92 -14.63
C VAL A 3 -4.00 -22.52 -14.56
N LYS A 4 -5.33 -22.46 -14.41
CA LYS A 4 -6.12 -21.22 -14.26
C LYS A 4 -5.68 -20.44 -13.01
N LEU A 5 -5.27 -19.18 -13.19
CA LEU A 5 -5.20 -18.18 -12.12
C LEU A 5 -6.61 -17.57 -11.94
N ASN A 6 -7.17 -17.65 -10.75
CA ASN A 6 -8.56 -17.24 -10.44
C ASN A 6 -8.70 -15.83 -9.81
N ASP A 7 -7.68 -14.96 -9.92
CA ASP A 7 -7.64 -13.70 -9.17
C ASP A 7 -7.75 -12.45 -10.07
N TYR A 8 -8.79 -12.36 -10.90
CA TYR A 8 -9.10 -11.10 -11.60
C TYR A 8 -10.58 -10.73 -11.52
N VAL A 9 -10.84 -9.44 -11.27
CA VAL A 9 -12.18 -8.87 -11.12
C VAL A 9 -12.55 -8.13 -12.39
N LEU A 10 -13.61 -8.57 -13.07
CA LEU A 10 -14.28 -7.83 -14.14
C LEU A 10 -15.53 -7.16 -13.54
N ASN A 11 -15.62 -5.83 -13.65
CA ASN A 11 -16.80 -5.10 -13.19
C ASN A 11 -17.78 -4.88 -14.35
N THR A 12 -18.94 -5.53 -14.28
CA THR A 12 -20.12 -5.19 -15.11
C THR A 12 -21.19 -4.61 -14.19
N ILE A 13 -21.80 -3.50 -14.60
CA ILE A 13 -22.63 -2.65 -13.74
C ILE A 13 -24.05 -2.56 -14.31
N SER A 14 -25.06 -2.68 -13.44
CA SER A 14 -26.46 -2.34 -13.68
C SER A 14 -27.02 -1.50 -12.52
N THR A 15 -27.85 -0.51 -12.83
CA THR A 15 -28.15 0.69 -12.04
C THR A 15 -29.55 0.67 -11.39
N SER A 16 -29.70 1.18 -10.16
CA SER A 16 -30.91 1.94 -9.72
C SER A 16 -30.75 2.58 -8.33
N GLY A 17 -30.97 3.90 -8.21
CA GLY A 17 -31.19 4.61 -6.94
C GLY A 17 -30.49 5.97 -6.83
N GLU A 18 -31.23 7.08 -6.84
CA GLU A 18 -30.70 8.44 -6.63
C GLU A 18 -30.74 8.84 -5.15
N MET A 19 -29.62 9.33 -4.62
CA MET A 19 -29.54 10.06 -3.34
C MET A 19 -28.98 11.47 -3.58
N THR A 20 -29.61 12.47 -2.96
CA THR A 20 -29.21 13.89 -2.99
C THR A 20 -28.34 14.25 -1.79
N PHE A 21 -27.28 15.04 -2.03
CA PHE A 21 -26.38 15.60 -1.00
C PHE A 21 -26.67 17.09 -0.82
N GLU A 22 -26.95 17.51 0.40
CA GLU A 22 -26.93 18.92 0.79
C GLU A 22 -25.67 19.18 1.61
N PHE A 23 -24.90 20.21 1.23
CA PHE A 23 -23.73 20.67 1.99
C PHE A 23 -24.16 21.85 2.85
N GLU A 24 -23.96 21.76 4.17
CA GLU A 24 -24.22 22.89 5.08
C GLU A 24 -23.28 24.07 4.79
N ASP A 25 -23.86 25.26 4.72
CA ASP A 25 -23.17 26.51 4.41
C ASP A 25 -22.36 26.97 5.64
N SER A 26 -21.11 26.49 5.74
CA SER A 26 -20.16 27.08 6.69
C SER A 26 -19.94 28.53 6.27
N GLY A 27 -20.15 29.49 7.17
CA GLY A 27 -20.11 30.96 6.93
C GLY A 27 -18.77 31.55 6.47
N ASN A 28 -18.13 30.91 5.51
CA ASN A 28 -16.91 31.31 4.82
C ASN A 28 -17.30 32.18 3.61
N VAL A 29 -16.51 33.22 3.33
CA VAL A 29 -16.78 34.19 2.24
C VAL A 29 -16.81 33.49 0.86
N HIS A 30 -16.11 32.38 0.72
CA HIS A 30 -16.08 31.55 -0.48
C HIS A 30 -16.27 30.07 -0.12
N PRO A 31 -17.51 29.62 0.15
CA PRO A 31 -17.76 28.23 0.50
C PRO A 31 -17.53 27.35 -0.73
N ILE A 32 -16.79 26.25 -0.53
CA ILE A 32 -16.39 25.34 -1.62
C ILE A 32 -17.60 24.70 -2.31
N SER A 33 -18.73 24.59 -1.60
CA SER A 33 -20.03 24.14 -2.10
C SER A 33 -20.58 24.99 -3.25
N LYS A 34 -20.13 26.25 -3.42
CA LYS A 34 -20.49 27.10 -4.57
C LYS A 34 -19.70 26.78 -5.85
N TYR A 35 -18.59 26.04 -5.74
CA TYR A 35 -17.69 25.73 -6.86
C TYR A 35 -17.57 24.23 -7.15
N VAL A 36 -17.94 23.38 -6.20
CA VAL A 36 -17.92 21.92 -6.33
C VAL A 36 -19.34 21.41 -6.40
N ASP A 37 -19.71 20.85 -7.56
CA ASP A 37 -21.02 20.23 -7.79
C ASP A 37 -20.86 18.75 -8.16
N CYS A 38 -21.47 17.87 -7.37
CA CYS A 38 -21.47 16.43 -7.58
C CYS A 38 -22.59 15.96 -8.53
N LYS A 39 -23.48 16.84 -9.00
CA LYS A 39 -24.63 16.48 -9.88
C LYS A 39 -24.20 15.83 -11.19
N LYS A 40 -23.04 16.22 -11.74
CA LYS A 40 -22.51 15.65 -12.99
C LYS A 40 -21.89 14.26 -12.83
N PHE A 41 -21.70 13.78 -11.61
CA PHE A 41 -21.19 12.45 -11.38
C PHE A 41 -22.26 11.39 -11.61
N SER A 42 -21.84 10.20 -12.08
CA SER A 42 -22.76 9.07 -12.24
C SER A 42 -23.40 8.71 -10.89
N PRO A 43 -24.62 8.14 -10.89
CA PRO A 43 -25.29 7.73 -9.65
C PRO A 43 -24.42 6.85 -8.74
N GLN A 44 -23.65 5.91 -9.32
CA GLN A 44 -22.71 5.07 -8.59
C GLN A 44 -21.60 5.88 -7.93
N HIS A 45 -21.02 6.85 -8.65
CA HIS A 45 -19.96 7.69 -8.09
C HIS A 45 -20.50 8.57 -6.96
N ARG A 46 -21.73 9.08 -7.08
CA ARG A 46 -22.40 9.79 -5.98
C ARG A 46 -22.63 8.87 -4.77
N ALA A 47 -23.08 7.64 -4.98
CA ALA A 47 -23.24 6.64 -3.92
C ALA A 47 -21.91 6.28 -3.24
N PHE A 48 -20.81 6.21 -4.01
CA PHE A 48 -19.48 6.03 -3.46
C PHE A 48 -19.04 7.22 -2.60
N LEU A 49 -19.21 8.45 -3.08
CA LEU A 49 -18.91 9.68 -2.33
C LEU A 49 -19.72 9.78 -1.03
N ALA A 50 -20.98 9.33 -1.07
CA ALA A 50 -21.82 9.18 0.12
C ALA A 50 -21.17 8.28 1.18
N ALA A 51 -20.78 7.08 0.74
CA ALA A 51 -20.33 6.01 1.61
C ALA A 51 -19.01 6.35 2.30
N ILE A 52 -18.09 7.02 1.59
CA ILE A 52 -16.82 7.46 2.17
C ILE A 52 -16.99 8.57 3.20
N GLY A 53 -18.02 9.41 3.07
CA GLY A 53 -18.30 10.50 4.01
C GLY A 53 -19.07 10.05 5.25
N ALA A 54 -19.90 9.01 5.12
CA ALA A 54 -20.79 8.55 6.18
C ALA A 54 -20.12 7.68 7.27
N LYS A 55 -18.97 7.04 6.97
CA LYS A 55 -18.32 6.10 7.90
C LYS A 55 -17.03 6.67 8.48
N ILE A 56 -16.94 6.72 9.80
CA ILE A 56 -15.75 7.14 10.52
C ILE A 56 -14.78 5.96 10.64
N GLU A 57 -13.57 6.13 10.12
CA GLU A 57 -12.48 5.17 10.27
C GLU A 57 -11.78 5.39 11.62
N PRO A 58 -11.42 4.32 12.37
CA PRO A 58 -10.75 4.49 13.64
C PRO A 58 -9.37 5.10 13.43
N THR A 59 -9.05 6.10 14.26
CA THR A 59 -7.77 6.82 14.18
C THR A 59 -6.76 6.30 15.21
N THR A 60 -7.28 5.63 16.24
CA THR A 60 -6.52 5.03 17.33
C THR A 60 -6.68 3.50 17.35
N PHE A 61 -5.68 2.83 17.94
CA PHE A 61 -5.74 1.38 18.11
C PHE A 61 -6.91 0.96 19.03
N SER A 62 -7.17 1.73 20.09
CA SER A 62 -8.24 1.45 21.06
C SER A 62 -9.63 1.47 20.42
N GLU A 63 -9.89 2.40 19.50
CA GLU A 63 -11.14 2.42 18.71
C GLU A 63 -11.23 1.21 17.78
N ALA A 64 -10.12 0.85 17.14
CA ALA A 64 -10.09 -0.25 16.18
C ALA A 64 -10.36 -1.61 16.84
N ILE A 65 -9.76 -1.89 18.01
CA ILE A 65 -9.94 -3.19 18.69
C ILE A 65 -11.34 -3.44 19.22
N ALA A 66 -12.14 -2.39 19.41
CA ALA A 66 -13.53 -2.51 19.83
C ALA A 66 -14.42 -3.14 18.75
N ILE A 67 -13.97 -3.15 17.50
CA ILE A 67 -14.71 -3.64 16.33
C ILE A 67 -14.02 -4.91 15.82
N LYS A 68 -14.80 -6.00 15.73
CA LYS A 68 -14.29 -7.32 15.37
C LYS A 68 -13.63 -7.34 13.98
N GLU A 69 -14.22 -6.66 13.01
CA GLU A 69 -13.76 -6.65 11.63
C GLU A 69 -12.37 -6.00 11.48
N TRP A 70 -12.03 -5.03 12.33
CA TRP A 70 -10.68 -4.46 12.37
C TRP A 70 -9.68 -5.43 13.01
N CYS A 71 -10.06 -6.13 14.07
CA CYS A 71 -9.23 -7.18 14.67
C CYS A 71 -8.92 -8.30 13.68
N ASP A 72 -9.92 -8.73 12.91
CA ASP A 72 -9.75 -9.74 11.85
C ASP A 72 -8.80 -9.24 10.77
N ALA A 73 -8.97 -7.99 10.31
CA ALA A 73 -8.07 -7.36 9.34
C ALA A 73 -6.62 -7.23 9.85
N MET A 74 -6.43 -6.87 11.12
CA MET A 74 -5.11 -6.82 11.75
C MET A 74 -4.47 -8.21 11.84
N SER A 75 -5.26 -9.23 12.16
CA SER A 75 -4.79 -10.61 12.25
C SER A 75 -4.34 -11.14 10.88
N ILE A 76 -5.08 -10.82 9.82
CA ILE A 76 -4.69 -11.13 8.43
C ILE A 76 -3.36 -10.46 8.07
N GLU A 77 -3.19 -9.17 8.40
CA GLU A 77 -1.95 -8.45 8.15
C GLU A 77 -0.78 -9.09 8.92
N VAL A 78 -0.92 -9.36 10.22
CA VAL A 78 0.12 -10.04 11.01
C VAL A 78 0.47 -11.40 10.42
N GLY A 79 -0.52 -12.21 10.05
CA GLY A 79 -0.29 -13.52 9.43
C GLY A 79 0.47 -13.41 8.11
N ALA A 80 0.22 -12.38 7.30
CA ALA A 80 0.99 -12.13 6.08
C ALA A 80 2.44 -11.74 6.39
N LEU A 81 2.68 -10.94 7.43
CA LEU A 81 4.01 -10.52 7.87
C LEU A 81 4.83 -11.71 8.40
N GLU A 82 4.22 -12.58 9.19
CA GLU A 82 4.84 -13.79 9.73
C GLU A 82 5.13 -14.81 8.64
N LYS A 83 4.19 -15.06 7.71
CA LYS A 83 4.40 -15.93 6.54
C LYS A 83 5.57 -15.45 5.68
N ASN A 84 5.73 -14.14 5.56
CA ASN A 84 6.84 -13.52 4.83
C ASN A 84 8.15 -13.50 5.61
N LYS A 85 8.20 -13.96 6.87
CA LYS A 85 9.36 -13.87 7.77
C LYS A 85 9.88 -12.43 7.85
N THR A 86 8.95 -11.48 8.02
CA THR A 86 9.27 -10.04 7.97
C THR A 86 10.15 -9.61 9.14
N TRP A 87 10.01 -10.26 10.30
CA TRP A 87 10.78 -9.95 11.49
C TRP A 87 11.11 -11.18 12.32
N ASP A 88 12.12 -11.04 13.17
CA ASP A 88 12.40 -11.95 14.29
C ASP A 88 12.14 -11.22 15.61
N ILE A 89 11.58 -11.92 16.59
CA ILE A 89 11.40 -11.38 17.95
C ILE A 89 12.72 -11.59 18.71
N THR A 90 13.29 -10.51 19.23
CA THR A 90 14.56 -10.51 19.97
C THR A 90 14.53 -9.48 21.09
N THR A 91 15.46 -9.55 22.03
CA THR A 91 15.73 -8.44 22.96
C THR A 91 16.43 -7.30 22.21
N LEU A 92 16.20 -6.07 22.65
CA LEU A 92 16.86 -4.88 22.08
C LEU A 92 18.33 -4.87 22.50
N PRO A 93 19.30 -4.86 21.57
CA PRO A 93 20.70 -4.80 21.94
C PRO A 93 21.08 -3.48 22.61
N PRO A 94 22.10 -3.47 23.49
CA PRO A 94 22.60 -2.25 24.12
C PRO A 94 23.01 -1.21 23.08
N GLY A 95 22.62 0.05 23.30
CA GLY A 95 22.97 1.17 22.42
C GLY A 95 22.13 1.30 21.13
N LYS A 96 21.19 0.37 20.88
CA LYS A 96 20.24 0.47 19.75
C LYS A 96 18.91 1.07 20.19
N LYS A 97 18.17 1.64 19.23
CA LYS A 97 16.85 2.23 19.46
C LYS A 97 15.79 1.50 18.63
N ALA A 98 14.70 1.10 19.28
CA ALA A 98 13.53 0.58 18.58
C ALA A 98 12.63 1.72 18.07
N THR A 99 12.29 1.67 16.78
CA THR A 99 11.34 2.57 16.14
C THR A 99 9.91 2.16 16.50
N GLY A 100 9.03 3.12 16.76
CA GLY A 100 7.62 2.82 16.99
C GLY A 100 6.91 2.36 15.71
N CYS A 101 5.71 1.82 15.86
CA CYS A 101 4.83 1.48 14.76
C CYS A 101 3.39 1.92 15.08
N LYS A 102 2.57 2.07 14.04
CA LYS A 102 1.16 2.43 14.14
C LYS A 102 0.32 1.57 13.20
N TRP A 103 -0.86 1.21 13.66
CA TRP A 103 -1.90 0.61 12.82
C TRP A 103 -2.62 1.69 12.01
N ILE A 104 -2.71 1.48 10.69
CA ILE A 104 -3.49 2.30 9.78
C ILE A 104 -4.66 1.47 9.27
N CYS A 105 -5.86 1.86 9.68
CA CYS A 105 -7.12 1.22 9.32
C CYS A 105 -7.81 2.03 8.23
N LYS A 106 -8.21 1.38 7.14
CA LYS A 106 -8.93 1.99 6.01
C LYS A 106 -10.05 1.11 5.51
N LEU A 107 -11.23 1.69 5.30
CA LEU A 107 -12.34 1.03 4.65
C LEU A 107 -12.11 1.07 3.14
N LYS A 108 -12.40 -0.05 2.47
CA LYS A 108 -12.38 -0.14 1.01
C LYS A 108 -13.79 -0.34 0.52
N PHE A 109 -14.19 0.48 -0.43
CA PHE A 109 -15.52 0.48 -1.01
C PHE A 109 -15.41 0.14 -2.50
N ARG A 110 -16.44 -0.54 -3.00
CA ARG A 110 -16.60 -0.80 -4.43
C ARG A 110 -17.09 0.46 -5.14
N ALA A 111 -17.07 0.45 -6.48
CA ALA A 111 -17.50 1.59 -7.28
C ALA A 111 -18.98 1.98 -7.08
N ASP A 112 -19.81 1.05 -6.59
CA ASP A 112 -21.21 1.26 -6.23
C ASP A 112 -21.41 1.86 -4.82
N GLY A 113 -20.33 2.07 -4.06
CA GLY A 113 -20.35 2.57 -2.68
C GLY A 113 -20.57 1.52 -1.61
N THR A 114 -20.72 0.23 -1.97
CA THR A 114 -20.81 -0.85 -0.97
C THR A 114 -19.45 -1.11 -0.32
N LEU A 115 -19.47 -1.51 0.95
CA LEU A 115 -18.23 -1.84 1.66
C LEU A 115 -17.64 -3.15 1.12
N GLU A 116 -16.46 -3.06 0.52
CA GLU A 116 -15.72 -4.20 -0.02
C GLU A 116 -15.01 -4.97 1.09
N ARG A 117 -14.22 -4.27 1.93
CA ARG A 117 -13.43 -4.87 3.00
C ARG A 117 -12.87 -3.85 3.99
N TYR A 118 -12.52 -4.35 5.17
CA TYR A 118 -11.68 -3.68 6.16
C TYR A 118 -10.22 -3.94 5.82
N LYS A 119 -9.38 -2.89 5.80
CA LYS A 119 -7.95 -3.01 5.51
C LYS A 119 -7.13 -2.39 6.63
N ALA A 120 -6.46 -3.22 7.42
CA ALA A 120 -5.46 -2.79 8.38
C ALA A 120 -4.06 -2.93 7.77
N ARG A 121 -3.17 -2.00 8.07
CA ARG A 121 -1.74 -2.08 7.74
C ARG A 121 -0.91 -1.70 8.95
N LEU A 122 0.17 -2.44 9.17
CA LEU A 122 1.16 -2.07 10.16
C LEU A 122 2.22 -1.19 9.52
N VAL A 123 2.39 0.02 10.05
CA VAL A 123 3.29 1.03 9.49
C VAL A 123 4.33 1.43 10.52
N VAL A 124 5.61 1.37 10.12
CA VAL A 124 6.73 1.85 10.93
C VAL A 124 6.70 3.38 10.96
N LEU A 125 7.02 3.97 12.11
CA LEU A 125 7.18 5.42 12.27
C LEU A 125 8.52 5.90 11.69
N GLY A 126 8.71 5.72 10.38
CA GLY A 126 9.96 6.06 9.70
C GLY A 126 10.23 7.56 9.60
N ASN A 127 9.25 8.41 9.92
CA ASN A 127 9.46 9.85 10.11
C ASN A 127 10.52 10.14 11.20
N ASN A 128 10.69 9.23 12.16
CA ASN A 128 11.71 9.33 13.21
C ASN A 128 13.10 8.83 12.79
N GLN A 129 13.26 8.27 11.57
CA GLN A 129 14.53 7.75 11.09
C GLN A 129 15.47 8.87 10.61
N LYS A 130 16.75 8.73 10.95
CA LYS A 130 17.86 9.63 10.58
C LYS A 130 18.74 9.01 9.49
N ALA A 131 19.00 9.80 8.45
CA ALA A 131 19.94 9.43 7.39
C ALA A 131 21.35 9.26 7.97
N GLY A 132 22.10 8.27 7.47
CA GLY A 132 23.44 7.93 7.95
C GLY A 132 23.49 7.15 9.27
N ILE A 133 22.36 6.98 9.95
CA ILE A 133 22.23 6.17 11.17
C ILE A 133 21.29 4.99 10.93
N ASP A 134 20.06 5.27 10.55
CA ASP A 134 19.00 4.26 10.39
C ASP A 134 18.87 3.76 8.94
N PHE A 135 19.39 4.53 7.97
CA PHE A 135 19.43 4.18 6.56
C PHE A 135 20.53 4.93 5.84
N SER A 136 21.07 4.31 4.78
CA SER A 136 22.12 4.88 3.95
C SER A 136 21.57 5.70 2.78
N ASP A 137 20.62 5.11 2.05
CA ASP A 137 20.06 5.68 0.82
C ASP A 137 18.59 5.25 0.68
N THR A 138 17.79 6.13 0.09
CA THR A 138 16.34 5.94 -0.12
C THR A 138 15.96 5.95 -1.58
N PHE A 139 16.92 6.20 -2.49
CA PHE A 139 16.62 6.36 -3.91
C PHE A 139 16.02 5.08 -4.49
N ALA A 140 14.86 5.24 -5.12
CA ALA A 140 14.20 4.26 -5.95
C ALA A 140 13.76 4.95 -7.24
N PRO A 141 14.03 4.38 -8.43
CA PRO A 141 13.66 5.01 -9.67
C PRO A 141 12.15 5.04 -9.84
N VAL A 142 11.66 6.11 -10.45
CA VAL A 142 10.26 6.29 -10.84
C VAL A 142 10.22 6.30 -12.35
N VAL A 143 9.30 5.53 -12.93
CA VAL A 143 9.16 5.47 -14.39
C VAL A 143 8.76 6.83 -14.94
N GLU A 144 9.42 7.23 -16.01
CA GLU A 144 9.08 8.48 -16.68
C GLU A 144 7.81 8.32 -17.52
N MET A 145 6.95 9.35 -17.52
CA MET A 145 5.74 9.33 -18.35
C MET A 145 6.04 9.25 -19.84
N LEU A 146 7.21 9.77 -20.26
CA LEU A 146 7.69 9.61 -21.64
C LEU A 146 7.90 8.12 -21.96
N THR A 147 8.62 7.39 -21.11
CA THR A 147 8.84 5.95 -21.23
C THR A 147 7.52 5.18 -21.33
N VAL A 148 6.54 5.50 -20.47
CA VAL A 148 5.21 4.86 -20.50
C VAL A 148 4.50 5.13 -21.83
N ARG A 149 4.48 6.38 -22.30
CA ARG A 149 3.82 6.75 -23.56
C ARG A 149 4.48 6.09 -24.76
N THR A 150 5.80 6.17 -24.87
CA THR A 150 6.55 5.53 -25.96
C THR A 150 6.36 4.01 -25.96
N PHE A 151 6.34 3.38 -24.78
CA PHE A 151 6.04 1.95 -24.67
C PHE A 151 4.64 1.62 -25.22
N LEU A 152 3.61 2.38 -24.83
CA LEU A 152 2.25 2.19 -25.33
C LEU A 152 2.14 2.44 -26.85
N GLU A 153 2.82 3.45 -27.38
CA GLU A 153 2.87 3.72 -28.83
C GLU A 153 3.48 2.55 -29.60
N VAL A 154 4.59 1.97 -29.12
CA VAL A 154 5.23 0.80 -29.74
C VAL A 154 4.30 -0.42 -29.69
N VAL A 155 3.62 -0.65 -28.56
CA VAL A 155 2.65 -1.75 -28.41
C VAL A 155 1.50 -1.60 -29.39
N ALA A 156 0.93 -0.39 -29.51
CA ALA A 156 -0.15 -0.10 -30.45
C ALA A 156 0.29 -0.24 -31.91
N ALA A 157 1.45 0.31 -32.27
CA ALA A 157 1.99 0.23 -33.63
C ALA A 157 2.30 -1.21 -34.07
N ARG A 158 2.64 -2.09 -33.12
CA ARG A 158 2.91 -3.51 -33.37
C ARG A 158 1.70 -4.41 -33.16
N ASN A 159 0.53 -3.84 -32.84
CA ASN A 159 -0.67 -4.58 -32.46
C ASN A 159 -0.38 -5.70 -31.44
N SER A 160 0.44 -5.39 -30.44
CA SER A 160 0.90 -6.34 -29.42
C SER A 160 -0.04 -6.35 -28.21
N GLU A 161 -0.11 -7.48 -27.51
CA GLU A 161 -0.87 -7.57 -26.26
C GLU A 161 -0.18 -6.80 -25.13
N LEU A 162 -1.00 -6.13 -24.30
CA LEU A 162 -0.54 -5.41 -23.12
C LEU A 162 -1.12 -6.07 -21.86
N HIS A 163 -0.25 -6.37 -20.91
CA HIS A 163 -0.63 -6.86 -19.59
C HIS A 163 -0.21 -5.88 -18.51
N GLN A 164 -1.13 -5.60 -17.58
CA GLN A 164 -0.86 -4.83 -16.38
C GLN A 164 -0.90 -5.77 -15.17
N MET A 165 0.09 -5.64 -14.28
CA MET A 165 0.17 -6.41 -13.05
C MET A 165 0.45 -5.48 -11.88
N ASP A 166 -0.36 -5.56 -10.83
CA ASP A 166 -0.11 -4.91 -9.54
C ASP A 166 0.38 -5.96 -8.54
N VAL A 167 1.54 -5.71 -7.92
CA VAL A 167 2.13 -6.66 -6.97
C VAL A 167 1.55 -6.41 -5.59
N HIS A 168 0.78 -7.38 -5.11
CA HIS A 168 0.23 -7.34 -3.77
C HIS A 168 1.35 -7.27 -2.72
N ASN A 169 1.25 -6.30 -1.81
CA ASN A 169 2.19 -6.13 -0.69
C ASN A 169 3.66 -5.95 -1.14
N ALA A 170 3.90 -5.25 -2.25
CA ALA A 170 5.23 -5.03 -2.84
C ALA A 170 6.35 -4.74 -1.83
N PHE A 171 6.15 -3.78 -0.91
CA PHE A 171 7.18 -3.42 0.08
C PHE A 171 7.55 -4.55 1.04
N LEU A 172 6.65 -5.51 1.29
CA LEU A 172 6.90 -6.65 2.18
C LEU A 172 7.79 -7.72 1.55
N HIS A 173 8.13 -7.59 0.26
CA HIS A 173 9.05 -8.48 -0.44
C HIS A 173 10.48 -7.96 -0.50
N GLY A 174 10.68 -6.67 -0.24
CA GLY A 174 12.01 -6.05 -0.22
C GLY A 174 12.84 -6.59 0.94
N ASP A 175 14.04 -7.08 0.65
CA ASP A 175 14.97 -7.50 1.69
C ASP A 175 15.56 -6.26 2.37
N LEU A 176 15.72 -6.31 3.70
CA LEU A 176 16.26 -5.21 4.49
C LEU A 176 17.72 -5.51 4.85
N GLU A 177 18.64 -4.71 4.34
CA GLU A 177 20.08 -4.85 4.66
C GLU A 177 20.41 -4.14 5.97
N GLU A 178 19.78 -2.99 6.22
CA GLU A 178 19.97 -2.24 7.45
C GLU A 178 19.36 -2.94 8.68
N GLU A 179 20.05 -2.81 9.81
CA GLU A 179 19.60 -3.36 11.07
C GLU A 179 18.58 -2.42 11.74
N VAL A 180 17.30 -2.65 11.44
CA VAL A 180 16.19 -1.87 12.01
C VAL A 180 15.43 -2.67 13.07
N TYR A 181 15.28 -2.06 14.25
CA TYR A 181 14.43 -2.57 15.32
C TYR A 181 13.12 -1.80 15.37
N MET A 182 12.02 -2.51 15.52
CA MET A 182 10.68 -1.98 15.68
C MET A 182 10.10 -2.45 17.02
N LYS A 183 9.40 -1.59 17.74
CA LYS A 183 8.61 -2.01 18.91
C LYS A 183 7.54 -3.01 18.48
N LEU A 184 7.19 -3.94 19.37
CA LEU A 184 6.08 -4.86 19.10
C LEU A 184 4.80 -4.06 18.83
N PRO A 185 4.01 -4.44 17.81
CA PRO A 185 2.75 -3.78 17.55
C PRO A 185 1.77 -3.98 18.72
N LEU A 186 0.94 -2.98 18.97
CA LEU A 186 -0.11 -3.11 19.97
C LEU A 186 -1.04 -4.29 19.60
N GLY A 187 -1.40 -5.10 20.60
CA GLY A 187 -2.20 -6.32 20.40
C GLY A 187 -1.41 -7.56 19.99
N PHE A 188 -0.10 -7.45 19.79
CA PHE A 188 0.75 -8.60 19.47
C PHE A 188 1.02 -9.44 20.73
N ARG A 189 0.66 -10.73 20.67
CA ARG A 189 0.56 -11.60 21.86
C ARG A 189 1.86 -12.29 22.25
N THR A 190 2.89 -12.22 21.39
CA THR A 190 4.12 -13.01 21.55
C THR A 190 5.28 -12.08 21.93
N GLY A 191 5.61 -12.00 23.22
CA GLY A 191 6.78 -11.27 23.69
C GLY A 191 6.70 -10.81 25.14
N ASN A 192 7.86 -10.65 25.77
CA ASN A 192 7.99 -9.98 27.08
C ASN A 192 8.03 -8.46 26.88
N SER A 193 7.94 -7.68 27.96
CA SER A 193 7.98 -6.19 27.92
C SER A 193 9.15 -5.61 27.12
N ASP A 194 10.29 -6.32 27.10
CA ASP A 194 11.54 -5.85 26.51
C ASP A 194 11.80 -6.43 25.11
N SER A 195 10.84 -7.20 24.58
CA SER A 195 10.93 -7.80 23.25
C SER A 195 10.69 -6.76 22.16
N VAL A 196 11.47 -6.84 21.09
CA VAL A 196 11.38 -6.00 19.90
C VAL A 196 11.40 -6.86 18.64
N CYS A 197 10.83 -6.34 17.55
CA CYS A 197 10.93 -6.95 16.23
C CYS A 197 12.20 -6.46 15.53
N ARG A 198 13.14 -7.36 15.26
CA ARG A 198 14.22 -7.09 14.30
C ARG A 198 13.67 -7.31 12.89
N LEU A 199 13.61 -6.26 12.09
CA LEU A 199 13.09 -6.36 10.72
C LEU A 199 14.11 -7.06 9.81
N ARG A 200 13.63 -8.00 9.00
CA ARG A 200 14.36 -8.70 7.93
C ARG A 200 13.93 -8.26 6.55
N LYS A 201 12.70 -7.76 6.44
CA LYS A 201 12.13 -7.22 5.22
C LYS A 201 11.66 -5.80 5.45
N SER A 202 11.61 -5.02 4.37
CA SER A 202 11.06 -3.67 4.44
C SER A 202 9.58 -3.70 4.82
N LEU A 203 9.17 -2.71 5.62
CA LEU A 203 7.79 -2.47 6.01
C LEU A 203 7.33 -1.11 5.50
N TYR A 204 6.00 -0.94 5.46
CA TYR A 204 5.40 0.36 5.21
C TYR A 204 5.95 1.41 6.19
N GLY A 205 6.18 2.62 5.68
CA GLY A 205 6.63 3.76 6.49
C GLY A 205 8.15 3.85 6.67
N LEU A 206 8.94 2.80 6.42
CA LEU A 206 10.40 2.94 6.33
C LEU A 206 10.76 3.83 5.14
N LYS A 207 11.71 4.76 5.35
CA LYS A 207 12.11 5.71 4.30
C LYS A 207 12.72 5.04 3.06
N HIS A 208 13.39 3.90 3.23
CA HIS A 208 14.05 3.14 2.18
C HIS A 208 13.23 1.93 1.68
N ALA A 209 11.97 1.76 2.12
CA ALA A 209 11.13 0.65 1.65
C ALA A 209 10.96 0.58 0.12
N PRO A 210 10.76 1.71 -0.61
CA PRO A 210 10.67 1.67 -2.07
C PRO A 210 11.96 1.16 -2.73
N ARG A 211 13.13 1.51 -2.18
CA ARG A 211 14.43 1.06 -2.66
C ARG A 211 14.60 -0.44 -2.47
N CYS A 212 14.29 -0.96 -1.27
CA CYS A 212 14.35 -2.41 -0.98
C CYS A 212 13.47 -3.20 -1.95
N TRP A 213 12.25 -2.73 -2.20
CA TRP A 213 11.36 -3.34 -3.18
C TRP A 213 11.95 -3.30 -4.59
N PHE A 214 12.43 -2.15 -5.06
CA PHE A 214 13.01 -2.02 -6.38
C PHE A 214 14.23 -2.95 -6.56
N ALA A 215 15.11 -3.02 -5.57
CA ALA A 215 16.27 -3.92 -5.59
C ALA A 215 15.84 -5.40 -5.72
N LYS A 216 14.79 -5.81 -4.99
CA LYS A 216 14.22 -7.15 -5.09
C LYS A 216 13.65 -7.43 -6.48
N LEU A 217 12.85 -6.51 -7.00
CA LEU A 217 12.23 -6.61 -8.33
C LEU A 217 13.30 -6.70 -9.43
N LYS A 218 14.29 -5.82 -9.39
CA LYS A 218 15.44 -5.79 -10.30
C LYS A 218 16.20 -7.11 -10.28
N SER A 219 16.51 -7.65 -9.09
CA SER A 219 17.18 -8.95 -8.94
C SER A 219 16.34 -10.08 -9.55
N ALA A 220 15.03 -10.09 -9.30
CA ALA A 220 14.13 -11.09 -9.88
C ALA A 220 14.07 -11.00 -11.41
N LEU A 221 13.85 -9.82 -11.98
CA LEU A 221 13.76 -9.60 -13.43
C LEU A 221 15.08 -10.00 -14.13
N ARG A 222 16.23 -9.65 -13.57
CA ARG A 222 17.54 -10.09 -14.07
C ARG A 222 17.68 -11.61 -14.10
N LYS A 223 17.20 -12.31 -13.07
CA LYS A 223 17.19 -13.79 -13.03
C LYS A 223 16.31 -14.39 -14.13
N TYR A 224 15.24 -13.72 -14.52
CA TYR A 224 14.41 -14.09 -15.68
C TYR A 224 15.01 -13.68 -17.04
N GLY A 225 16.20 -13.07 -17.05
CA GLY A 225 16.92 -12.69 -18.28
C GLY A 225 16.67 -11.26 -18.77
N PHE A 226 15.85 -10.48 -18.06
CA PHE A 226 15.63 -9.08 -18.42
C PHE A 226 16.88 -8.22 -18.18
N LYS A 227 17.07 -7.22 -19.03
CA LYS A 227 18.13 -6.21 -18.92
C LYS A 227 17.53 -4.84 -18.66
N GLU A 228 18.21 -4.06 -17.83
CA GLU A 228 17.83 -2.67 -17.57
C GLU A 228 18.16 -1.77 -18.75
N SER A 229 17.28 -0.81 -19.02
CA SER A 229 17.54 0.27 -19.95
C SER A 229 18.39 1.35 -19.29
N TYR A 230 19.32 1.92 -20.04
CA TYR A 230 20.04 3.13 -19.63
C TYR A 230 19.24 4.42 -19.87
N ALA A 231 18.18 4.34 -20.69
CA ALA A 231 17.31 5.48 -20.95
C ALA A 231 16.33 5.74 -19.79
N ASP A 232 15.91 4.68 -19.09
CA ASP A 232 15.08 4.76 -17.88
C ASP A 232 15.37 3.54 -17.01
N TYR A 233 15.86 3.76 -15.80
CA TYR A 233 16.23 2.69 -14.86
C TYR A 233 15.04 1.87 -14.34
N SER A 234 13.81 2.32 -14.59
CA SER A 234 12.57 1.60 -14.30
C SER A 234 12.15 0.69 -15.46
N MET A 235 12.76 0.84 -16.64
CA MET A 235 12.44 0.06 -17.83
C MET A 235 13.37 -1.16 -17.95
N PHE A 236 12.75 -2.32 -18.13
CA PHE A 236 13.44 -3.57 -18.37
C PHE A 236 12.98 -4.15 -19.70
N PHE A 237 13.91 -4.73 -20.46
CA PHE A 237 13.60 -5.39 -21.73
C PHE A 237 14.24 -6.76 -21.82
N LEU A 238 13.57 -7.67 -22.51
CA LEU A 238 14.06 -9.00 -22.82
C LEU A 238 14.19 -9.10 -24.34
N ARG A 239 15.42 -9.34 -24.83
CA ARG A 239 15.62 -9.74 -26.22
C ARG A 239 15.61 -11.26 -26.26
N LYS A 240 14.60 -11.81 -26.93
CA LYS A 240 14.61 -13.22 -27.32
C LYS A 240 15.52 -13.39 -28.53
#